data_AF-A0A846H7U2-F1
#
_entry.id   AF-A0A846H7U2-F1
#
_cell.length_a   1.000
_cell.length_b   1.000
_cell.length_c   1.000
_cell.angle_alpha   90.00
_cell.angle_beta   90.00
_cell.angle_gamma   90.00
#
_symmetry.space_group_name_H-M   'P 1'
#
loop_
_entity.id
_entity.type
_entity.pdbx_description
1 polymer ?
#
loop_
_entity_poly.entity_id
_entity_poly.type
_entity_poly.pdbx_seq_one_letter_code
_entity_poly.pdbx_strand_id
1 'polypeptide(L)'
;MSQELRELMKQADALTPDEQLRLIAYLTQRLQRCEIKRKPSRNIMEFIGIAPNMLGGMDAQEYVTRMRRGEFPDLEIAEKQIRKEE
;
A
#
# COMPACT_ATOMS: atom_id res chain seq x y z
N MET A 1 23.40 5.88 6.15
CA MET A 1 23.85 6.79 5.07
C MET A 1 25.27 6.45 4.71
N SER A 2 25.53 6.04 3.47
CA SER A 2 26.90 5.75 3.00
C SER A 2 27.77 7.01 3.09
N GLN A 3 29.09 6.83 3.20
CA GLN A 3 30.04 7.95 3.25
C GLN A 3 29.99 8.78 1.96
N GLU A 4 29.86 8.11 0.81
CA GLU A 4 29.70 8.73 -0.50
C GLU A 4 28.48 9.66 -0.58
N LEU A 5 27.35 9.25 0.01
CA LEU A 5 26.14 10.06 0.01
C LEU A 5 26.30 11.33 0.85
N ARG A 6 27.04 11.25 1.97
CA ARG A 6 27.31 12.43 2.82
C ARG A 6 28.19 13.44 2.11
N GLU A 7 29.18 12.99 1.35
CA GLU A 7 30.03 13.89 0.56
C GLU A 7 29.27 14.53 -0.60
N LEU A 8 28.39 13.77 -1.28
CA LEU A 8 27.50 14.35 -2.30
C LEU A 8 26.54 15.40 -1.74
N MET A 9 26.03 15.22 -0.52
CA MET A 9 25.19 16.22 0.13
C MET A 9 25.97 17.52 0.38
N LYS A 10 27.19 17.44 0.92
CA LYS A 10 28.05 18.62 1.09
C LYS A 10 28.35 19.33 -0.23
N GLN A 11 28.58 18.58 -1.30
CA GLN A 11 28.79 19.13 -2.63
C GLN A 11 27.53 19.79 -3.20
N ALA A 12 26.35 19.20 -2.97
CA ALA A 12 25.08 19.78 -3.37
C ALA A 12 24.75 21.07 -2.59
N ASP A 13 25.09 21.14 -1.31
CA ASP A 13 24.89 22.32 -0.48
C ASP A 13 25.76 23.52 -0.93
N ALA A 14 26.90 23.25 -1.58
CA ALA A 14 27.77 24.29 -2.15
C ALA A 14 27.28 24.86 -3.48
N LEU A 15 26.28 24.23 -4.12
CA LEU A 15 25.69 24.70 -5.37
C LEU A 15 24.73 25.86 -5.14
N THR A 16 24.51 26.66 -6.18
CA THR A 16 23.44 27.65 -6.18
C THR A 16 22.05 26.99 -6.18
N PRO A 17 20.99 27.68 -5.73
CA PRO A 17 19.63 27.12 -5.75
C PRO A 17 19.19 26.62 -7.13
N ASP A 18 19.56 27.31 -8.21
CA ASP A 18 19.25 26.91 -9.58
C ASP A 18 19.96 25.60 -9.98
N GLU A 19 21.21 25.44 -9.58
CA GLU A 19 21.99 24.22 -9.84
C GLU A 19 21.49 23.03 -9.01
N GLN A 20 21.05 23.28 -7.76
CA GLN A 20 20.39 22.26 -6.94
C GLN A 20 19.09 21.76 -7.61
N LEU A 21 18.27 22.66 -8.15
CA LEU A 21 17.06 22.30 -8.90
C LEU A 21 17.39 21.48 -10.15
N ARG A 22 18.45 21.85 -10.89
CA ARG A 22 18.92 21.07 -12.05
C ARG A 22 19.40 19.68 -11.64
N LEU A 23 20.11 19.56 -10.53
CA LEU A 23 20.56 18.28 -9.99
C LEU A 23 19.37 17.39 -9.61
N ILE A 24 18.35 17.95 -8.94
CA ILE A 24 17.11 17.24 -8.61
C ILE A 24 16.40 16.74 -9.88
N ALA A 25 16.27 17.58 -10.90
CA ALA A 25 15.65 17.22 -12.17
C ALA A 25 16.41 16.08 -12.87
N TYR A 26 17.75 16.15 -12.90
CA TYR A 26 18.60 15.11 -13.46
C TYR A 26 18.44 13.76 -12.73
N LEU A 27 18.48 13.78 -11.39
CA LEU A 27 18.34 12.57 -10.57
C LEU A 27 16.95 11.94 -10.72
N THR A 28 15.89 12.75 -10.69
CA THR A 28 14.52 12.28 -10.87
C THR A 28 14.29 11.69 -12.27
N GLN A 29 14.80 12.31 -13.33
CA GLN A 29 14.72 11.76 -14.69
C GLN A 29 15.46 10.41 -14.80
N ARG A 30 16.61 10.26 -14.16
CA ARG A 30 17.34 8.99 -14.12
C ARG A 30 16.55 7.91 -13.38
N LEU A 31 15.97 8.25 -12.23
CA LEU A 31 15.16 7.32 -11.45
C LEU A 31 13.85 6.91 -12.14
N GLN A 32 13.29 7.76 -13.01
CA GLN A 32 12.14 7.39 -13.85
C GLN A 32 12.50 6.37 -14.93
N ARG A 33 13.73 6.41 -15.44
CA ARG A 33 14.24 5.48 -16.47
C ARG A 33 14.71 4.16 -15.87
N CYS A 34 15.21 4.20 -14.64
CA CYS A 34 15.31 2.98 -13.86
C CYS A 34 13.88 2.48 -13.67
N GLU A 35 13.53 1.35 -14.28
CA GLU A 35 12.35 0.59 -13.89
C GLU A 35 12.52 0.18 -12.42
N ILE A 36 12.28 1.12 -11.50
CA ILE A 36 11.87 0.79 -10.15
C ILE A 36 10.61 -0.01 -10.43
N LYS A 37 10.72 -1.34 -10.38
CA LYS A 37 9.62 -2.28 -10.58
C LYS A 37 8.52 -1.82 -9.66
N ARG A 38 7.63 -0.96 -10.16
CA ARG A 38 6.46 -0.52 -9.42
C ARG A 38 5.76 -1.83 -9.15
N LYS A 39 5.63 -2.17 -7.87
CA LYS A 39 4.82 -3.32 -7.46
C LYS A 39 3.53 -3.18 -8.27
N PRO A 40 3.15 -4.16 -9.11
CA PRO A 40 2.03 -3.99 -10.02
C PRO A 40 0.86 -3.49 -9.17
N SER A 41 0.26 -2.35 -9.54
CA SER A 41 -0.94 -1.90 -8.88
C SER A 41 -1.95 -3.03 -9.09
N ARG A 42 -2.28 -3.75 -8.02
CA ARG A 42 -3.22 -4.87 -8.11
C ARG A 42 -4.48 -4.34 -8.77
N ASN A 43 -4.95 -5.03 -9.80
CA ASN A 43 -6.15 -4.62 -10.49
C ASN A 43 -7.31 -4.84 -9.50
N ILE A 44 -7.99 -3.76 -9.09
CA ILE A 44 -9.13 -3.85 -8.17
C ILE A 44 -10.22 -4.76 -8.75
N MET A 45 -10.28 -4.89 -10.07
CA MET A 45 -11.18 -5.78 -10.78
C MET A 45 -10.93 -7.27 -10.50
N GLU A 46 -9.74 -7.64 -9.98
CA GLU A 46 -9.47 -9.00 -9.48
C GLU A 46 -10.39 -9.39 -8.32
N PHE A 47 -10.94 -8.41 -7.58
CA PHE A 47 -11.86 -8.66 -6.48
C PHE A 47 -13.32 -8.87 -6.92
N ILE A 48 -13.66 -8.62 -8.20
CA ILE A 48 -15.01 -8.87 -8.72
C ILE A 48 -15.27 -10.38 -8.73
N GLY A 49 -16.38 -10.81 -8.13
CA GLY A 49 -16.76 -12.22 -8.08
C GLY A 49 -16.03 -13.04 -7.01
N ILE A 50 -15.26 -12.40 -6.11
CA ILE A 50 -14.68 -13.08 -4.93
C ILE A 50 -15.74 -13.33 -3.84
N ALA A 51 -16.81 -12.52 -3.79
CA ALA A 51 -17.84 -12.62 -2.76
C ALA A 51 -18.46 -14.04 -2.65
N PRO A 52 -18.86 -14.73 -3.74
CA PRO A 52 -19.36 -16.10 -3.66
C PRO A 52 -18.37 -17.09 -3.01
N ASN A 53 -17.06 -16.93 -3.21
CA ASN A 53 -16.04 -17.81 -2.63
C ASN A 53 -15.74 -17.49 -1.16
N MET A 54 -15.96 -16.25 -0.71
CA MET A 54 -15.79 -15.86 0.69
C MET A 54 -17.04 -16.10 1.53
N LEU A 55 -18.22 -15.99 0.91
CA LEU A 55 -19.52 -16.15 1.59
C LEU A 55 -20.04 -17.60 1.52
N GLY A 56 -19.22 -18.56 1.08
CA GLY A 56 -19.61 -19.97 0.97
C GLY A 56 -20.78 -20.21 0.00
N GLY A 57 -20.89 -19.39 -1.05
CA GLY A 57 -22.01 -19.40 -1.99
C GLY A 57 -23.26 -18.66 -1.53
N MET A 58 -23.23 -18.02 -0.35
CA MET A 58 -24.34 -17.20 0.16
C MET A 58 -24.44 -15.88 -0.59
N ASP A 59 -25.66 -15.41 -0.84
CA ASP A 59 -25.90 -14.07 -1.36
C ASP A 59 -25.39 -13.00 -0.39
N ALA A 60 -24.86 -11.90 -0.94
CA ALA A 60 -24.28 -10.83 -0.13
C ALA A 60 -25.30 -10.16 0.81
N GLN A 61 -26.56 -10.02 0.37
CA GLN A 61 -27.63 -9.45 1.20
C GLN A 61 -28.06 -10.42 2.30
N GLU A 62 -28.10 -11.71 1.99
CA GLU A 62 -28.41 -12.76 2.97
C GLU A 62 -27.35 -12.79 4.08
N TYR A 63 -26.06 -12.72 3.72
CA TYR A 63 -24.96 -12.63 4.69
C TYR A 63 -25.12 -11.42 5.64
N VAL A 64 -25.36 -10.22 5.09
CA VAL A 64 -25.55 -9.00 5.90
C VAL A 64 -26.79 -9.12 6.80
N THR A 65 -27.86 -9.74 6.31
CA THR A 65 -29.09 -9.93 7.08
C THR A 65 -28.86 -10.85 8.28
N ARG A 66 -28.14 -11.97 8.08
CA ARG A 66 -27.78 -12.92 9.13
C ARG A 66 -26.79 -12.31 10.13
N MET A 67 -25.85 -11.49 9.67
CA MET A 67 -24.96 -10.68 10.52
C MET A 67 -25.76 -9.75 11.44
N ARG A 68 -26.74 -9.01 10.91
CA ARG A 68 -27.59 -8.10 11.72
C ARG A 68 -28.45 -8.82 12.75
N ARG A 69 -28.73 -10.11 12.53
CA ARG A 69 -29.46 -10.97 13.46
C ARG A 69 -28.58 -11.62 14.52
N GLY A 70 -27.25 -11.46 14.43
CA GLY A 70 -26.29 -12.05 15.38
C GLY A 70 -26.08 -13.55 15.16
N GLU A 71 -26.34 -14.07 13.96
CA GLU A 71 -26.29 -15.52 13.68
C GLU A 71 -24.87 -16.07 13.46
N PHE A 72 -23.83 -15.22 13.50
CA PHE A 72 -22.43 -15.61 13.29
C PHE A 72 -21.58 -15.36 14.55
N PRO A 73 -21.61 -16.27 15.54
CA PRO A 73 -20.83 -16.13 16.77
C PRO A 73 -19.31 -16.13 16.56
N ASP A 74 -18.83 -16.80 15.50
CA ASP A 74 -17.39 -16.96 15.24
C ASP A 74 -16.71 -15.63 14.84
N LEU A 75 -17.45 -14.70 14.22
CA LEU A 75 -16.93 -13.39 13.84
C LEU A 75 -16.73 -12.46 15.05
N GLU A 76 -17.59 -12.58 16.07
CA GLU A 76 -17.41 -11.87 17.33
C GLU A 76 -16.18 -12.36 18.11
N ILE A 77 -15.85 -13.65 18.01
CA ILE A 77 -14.68 -14.23 18.67
C ILE A 77 -13.40 -13.70 18.02
N ALA A 78 -13.35 -13.62 16.69
CA ALA A 78 -12.22 -13.05 15.95
C ALA A 78 -12.02 -11.56 16.28
N GLU A 79 -13.08 -10.75 16.30
CA GLU A 79 -12.99 -9.32 16.66
C GLU A 79 -12.51 -9.09 18.11
N LYS A 80 -12.89 -9.97 19.04
CA LYS A 80 -12.44 -9.90 20.45
C LYS A 80 -10.98 -10.34 20.61
N GLN A 81 -10.49 -11.25 19.78
CA GLN A 81 -9.08 -11.65 19.77
C GLN A 81 -8.21 -10.55 19.18
N ILE A 82 -8.61 -9.94 18.06
CA ILE A 82 -7.90 -8.81 17.44
C ILE A 82 -7.79 -7.63 18.41
N ARG A 83 -8.89 -7.25 19.09
CA ARG A 83 -8.87 -6.17 20.11
C ARG A 83 -8.08 -6.46 21.37
N LYS A 84 -7.72 -7.72 21.63
CA LYS A 84 -6.86 -8.11 22.78
C LYS A 84 -5.38 -8.11 22.43
N GLU A 85 -5.05 -8.11 21.15
CA GLU A 85 -3.68 -8.13 20.64
C GLU A 85 -3.15 -6.72 20.27
N GLU A 86 -3.98 -5.68 20.38
CA GLU A 86 -3.63 -4.24 20.34
C GLU A 86 -3.36 -3.67 21.75
#